data_AF-A0A069P2D5-F1
#
_entry.id   AF-A0A069P2D5-F1
#
_cell.length_a   1.000
_cell.length_b   1.000
_cell.length_c   1.000
_cell.angle_alpha   90.00
_cell.angle_beta   90.00
_cell.angle_gamma   90.00
#
_symmetry.space_group_name_H-M   'P 1'
#
loop_
_entity.id
_entity.type
_entity.pdbx_description
1 polymer ?
#
loop_
_entity_poly.entity_id
_entity_poly.type
_entity_poly.pdbx_seq_one_letter_code
_entity_poly.pdbx_strand_id
1 'polypeptide(L)'
;LFHHSTRVFLFGALTGERKQLKYDPELLYIGAMFHDMGLTGQFRASQNRFEVDSANAARSFLQQHGIREDDVDLVWDAIALHTTPGIPPFKKPVVQLVTAGV
;
A
#
# COMPACT_ATOMS: atom_id res chain seq x y z
N LEU A 1 -5.70 -4.39 -12.79
CA LEU A 1 -5.34 -4.18 -11.37
C LEU A 1 -4.35 -5.23 -10.89
N PHE A 2 -4.71 -6.53 -10.79
CA PHE A 2 -3.77 -7.56 -10.28
C PHE A 2 -2.35 -7.56 -10.91
N HIS A 3 -2.23 -7.59 -12.24
CA HIS A 3 -0.91 -7.52 -12.90
C HIS A 3 -0.18 -6.19 -12.65
N HIS A 4 -0.93 -5.10 -12.49
CA HIS A 4 -0.36 -3.80 -12.12
C HIS A 4 0.20 -3.85 -10.71
N SER A 5 -0.60 -4.27 -9.73
CA SER A 5 -0.17 -4.48 -8.34
C SER A 5 1.05 -5.39 -8.23
N THR A 6 1.13 -6.44 -9.06
CA THR A 6 2.31 -7.33 -9.09
C THR A 6 3.57 -6.58 -9.53
N ARG A 7 3.46 -5.69 -10.53
CA ARG A 7 4.57 -4.83 -10.95
C ARG A 7 4.89 -3.76 -9.91
N VAL A 8 3.89 -3.20 -9.22
CA VAL A 8 4.08 -2.24 -8.13
C VAL A 8 4.94 -2.87 -7.04
N PHE A 9 4.63 -4.09 -6.62
CA PHE A 9 5.48 -4.82 -5.67
C PHE A 9 6.90 -5.00 -6.20
N LEU A 10 7.05 -5.52 -7.42
CA LEU A 10 8.36 -5.81 -8.01
C LEU A 10 9.23 -4.54 -8.11
N PHE A 11 8.70 -3.45 -8.66
CA PHE A 11 9.43 -2.21 -8.83
C PHE A 11 9.69 -1.51 -7.51
N GLY A 12 8.76 -1.56 -6.55
CA GLY A 12 8.97 -1.11 -5.18
C GLY A 12 10.11 -1.88 -4.51
N ALA A 13 10.14 -3.20 -4.63
CA ALA A 13 11.16 -4.04 -4.02
C ALA A 13 12.56 -3.76 -4.60
N LEU A 14 12.68 -3.73 -5.94
CA LEU A 14 13.93 -3.37 -6.63
C LEU A 14 14.40 -1.95 -6.29
N THR A 15 13.47 -1.01 -6.11
CA THR A 15 13.81 0.35 -5.66
C THR A 15 14.34 0.36 -4.24
N GLY A 16 13.75 -0.45 -3.35
CA GLY A 16 14.21 -0.65 -1.98
C GLY A 16 15.64 -1.21 -1.93
N GLU A 17 15.93 -2.23 -2.74
CA GLU A 17 17.27 -2.80 -2.87
C GLU A 17 18.28 -1.76 -3.38
N ARG A 18 17.96 -1.04 -4.47
CA ARG A 18 18.82 -0.01 -5.04
C ARG A 18 19.14 1.11 -4.06
N LYS A 19 18.17 1.47 -3.21
CA LYS A 19 18.32 2.53 -2.18
C LYS A 19 18.79 2.00 -0.82
N GLN A 20 19.04 0.69 -0.69
CA GLN A 20 19.42 0.04 0.56
C GLN A 20 18.44 0.32 1.72
N LEU A 21 17.14 0.44 1.41
CA LEU A 21 16.10 0.66 2.41
C LEU A 21 15.75 -0.66 3.10
N LYS A 22 15.63 -0.63 4.43
CA LYS A 22 15.14 -1.76 5.22
C LYS A 22 13.62 -1.68 5.33
N TYR A 23 12.92 -2.72 4.88
CA TYR A 23 11.47 -2.83 4.96
C TYR A 23 11.06 -4.29 5.11
N ASP A 24 9.82 -4.50 5.56
CA ASP A 24 9.20 -5.82 5.58
C ASP A 24 8.58 -6.10 4.18
N PRO A 25 9.04 -7.15 3.46
CA PRO A 25 8.56 -7.45 2.13
C PRO A 25 7.09 -7.91 2.11
N GLU A 26 6.58 -8.52 3.17
CA GLU A 26 5.16 -8.90 3.25
C GLU A 26 4.27 -7.66 3.36
N LEU A 27 4.66 -6.68 4.17
CA LEU A 27 3.91 -5.42 4.27
C LEU A 27 3.94 -4.62 2.95
N LEU A 28 5.07 -4.63 2.24
CA LEU A 28 5.15 -4.04 0.90
C LEU A 28 4.24 -4.78 -0.08
N TYR A 29 4.25 -6.11 -0.07
CA TYR A 29 3.40 -6.92 -0.93
C TYR A 29 1.91 -6.65 -0.71
N ILE A 30 1.48 -6.61 0.56
CA ILE A 30 0.09 -6.32 0.91
C ILE A 30 -0.30 -4.90 0.49
N GLY A 31 0.55 -3.90 0.78
CA GLY A 31 0.36 -2.54 0.31
C GLY A 31 0.16 -2.45 -1.20
N ALA A 32 1.03 -3.11 -1.98
CA ALA A 32 0.94 -3.16 -3.43
C ALA A 32 -0.32 -3.91 -3.94
N MET A 33 -0.70 -5.03 -3.32
CA MET A 33 -1.90 -5.78 -3.74
C MET A 33 -3.19 -5.01 -3.47
N PHE A 34 -3.25 -4.25 -2.39
CA PHE A 34 -4.46 -3.55 -1.98
C PHE A 34 -4.59 -2.12 -2.51
N HIS A 35 -3.53 -1.46 -2.99
CA HIS A 35 -3.56 0.00 -3.25
C HIS A 35 -4.70 0.47 -4.18
N ASP A 36 -5.13 -0.36 -5.11
CA ASP A 36 -6.20 -0.09 -6.08
C ASP A 36 -7.53 -0.81 -5.78
N MET A 37 -7.69 -1.46 -4.62
CA MET A 37 -8.91 -2.20 -4.28
C MET A 37 -10.17 -1.31 -4.29
N GLY A 38 -10.04 -0.05 -3.91
CA GLY A 38 -11.11 0.96 -3.96
C GLY A 38 -11.59 1.28 -5.37
N LEU A 39 -10.88 0.86 -6.43
CA LEU A 39 -11.33 1.00 -7.83
C LEU A 39 -12.24 -0.15 -8.28
N THR A 40 -12.41 -1.19 -7.47
CA THR A 40 -13.24 -2.34 -7.83
C THR A 40 -14.73 -2.02 -7.70
N GLY A 41 -15.57 -2.81 -8.38
CA GLY A 41 -17.03 -2.60 -8.38
C GLY A 41 -17.68 -2.63 -7.00
N GLN A 42 -17.06 -3.28 -6.01
CA GLN A 42 -17.51 -3.33 -4.62
C GLN A 42 -17.60 -1.93 -3.97
N PHE A 43 -16.74 -0.99 -4.37
CA PHE A 43 -16.66 0.34 -3.78
C PHE A 43 -17.35 1.42 -4.62
N ARG A 44 -18.06 1.04 -5.68
CA ARG A 44 -18.66 1.99 -6.65
C ARG A 44 -19.61 3.03 -6.03
N ALA A 45 -20.30 2.68 -4.94
CA ALA A 45 -21.23 3.57 -4.24
C ALA A 45 -20.59 4.34 -3.07
N SER A 46 -19.32 4.05 -2.74
CA SER A 46 -18.60 4.72 -1.67
C SER A 46 -18.43 6.20 -1.98
N GLN A 47 -18.48 7.04 -0.94
CA GLN A 47 -18.22 8.47 -1.01
C GLN A 47 -16.80 8.84 -0.57
N ASN A 48 -16.00 7.85 -0.17
CA ASN A 48 -14.61 8.06 0.17
C ASN A 48 -13.75 8.22 -1.09
N ARG A 49 -12.55 8.76 -0.89
CA ARG A 49 -11.44 8.60 -1.84
C ARG A 49 -11.13 7.11 -2.01
N PHE A 50 -10.85 6.67 -3.25
CA PHE A 50 -10.58 5.25 -3.51
C PHE A 50 -9.34 4.77 -2.74
N GLU A 51 -8.36 5.65 -2.49
CA GLU A 51 -7.17 5.34 -1.70
C GLU A 51 -7.53 5.01 -0.25
N VAL A 52 -8.53 5.71 0.31
CA VAL A 52 -9.02 5.45 1.67
C VAL A 52 -9.81 4.14 1.72
N ASP A 53 -10.62 3.85 0.70
CA ASP A 53 -11.33 2.57 0.62
C ASP A 53 -10.37 1.38 0.46
N SER A 54 -9.36 1.51 -0.39
CA SER A 54 -8.26 0.55 -0.52
C SER A 54 -7.54 0.31 0.82
N ALA A 55 -7.19 1.39 1.53
CA ALA A 55 -6.50 1.31 2.80
C ALA A 55 -7.36 0.65 3.89
N ASN A 56 -8.65 0.98 3.95
CA ASN A 56 -9.60 0.37 4.88
C ASN A 56 -9.82 -1.13 4.59
N ALA A 57 -9.84 -1.52 3.31
CA ALA A 57 -9.90 -2.93 2.92
C ALA A 57 -8.65 -3.70 3.39
N ALA A 58 -7.46 -3.12 3.21
CA ALA A 58 -6.21 -3.71 3.70
C ALA A 58 -6.18 -3.81 5.23
N ARG A 59 -6.60 -2.77 5.94
CA ARG A 59 -6.71 -2.77 7.41
C ARG A 59 -7.61 -3.88 7.90
N SER A 60 -8.81 -4.00 7.32
CA SER A 60 -9.77 -5.04 7.70
C SER A 60 -9.19 -6.44 7.47
N PHE A 61 -8.53 -6.66 6.33
CA PHE A 61 -7.87 -7.92 6.01
C PHE A 61 -6.75 -8.26 7.01
N LEU A 62 -5.85 -7.31 7.30
CA LEU A 62 -4.73 -7.52 8.21
C LEU A 62 -5.20 -7.78 9.66
N GLN A 63 -6.21 -7.04 10.13
CA GLN A 63 -6.78 -7.23 11.46
C GLN A 63 -7.39 -8.61 11.64
N GLN A 64 -8.07 -9.15 10.60
CA GLN A 64 -8.61 -10.51 10.63
C GLN A 64 -7.51 -11.58 10.76
N HIS A 65 -6.27 -11.28 10.36
CA HIS A 65 -5.11 -12.16 10.47
C HIS A 65 -4.27 -11.91 11.73
N GLY A 66 -4.72 -11.05 12.65
CA GLY A 66 -4.03 -10.78 13.91
C GLY A 66 -2.70 -10.03 13.74
N ILE A 67 -2.53 -9.29 12.65
CA ILE A 67 -1.35 -8.45 12.42
C ILE A 67 -1.35 -7.29 13.42
N ARG A 68 -0.14 -6.91 13.89
CA ARG A 68 0.03 -5.84 14.88
C ARG A 68 -0.50 -4.51 14.35
N GLU A 69 -1.11 -3.72 15.22
CA GLU A 69 -1.73 -2.44 14.87
C GLU A 69 -0.74 -1.46 14.20
N ASP A 70 0.51 -1.40 14.67
CA ASP A 70 1.55 -0.57 14.04
C ASP A 70 1.85 -0.95 12.58
N ASP A 71 1.77 -2.24 12.24
CA ASP A 71 2.00 -2.74 10.88
C ASP A 71 0.75 -2.52 10.02
N VAL A 72 -0.44 -2.65 10.61
CA VAL A 72 -1.72 -2.30 9.98
C VAL A 72 -1.73 -0.82 9.57
N ASP A 73 -1.37 0.08 10.49
CA ASP A 73 -1.33 1.52 10.22
C ASP A 73 -0.23 1.89 9.22
N LEU A 74 0.90 1.19 9.24
CA LEU A 74 1.94 1.37 8.23
C LEU A 74 1.45 1.03 6.82
N VAL A 75 0.77 -0.10 6.65
CA VAL A 75 0.19 -0.49 5.35
C VAL A 75 -0.94 0.47 4.95
N TRP A 76 -1.78 0.87 5.91
CA TRP A 76 -2.84 1.84 5.66
C TRP A 76 -2.27 3.16 5.14
N ASP A 77 -1.24 3.71 5.79
CA ASP A 77 -0.54 4.92 5.34
C ASP A 77 0.08 4.76 3.95
N ALA A 78 0.71 3.61 3.68
CA ALA A 78 1.32 3.33 2.39
C ALA A 78 0.31 3.38 1.25
N ILE A 79 -0.89 2.83 1.49
CA ILE A 79 -1.98 2.85 0.53
C ILE A 79 -2.65 4.23 0.46
N ALA A 80 -3.02 4.84 1.59
CA ALA A 80 -3.75 6.11 1.58
C ALA A 80 -2.95 7.25 0.92
N LEU A 81 -1.62 7.20 0.99
CA LEU A 81 -0.74 8.25 0.50
C LEU A 81 -0.14 7.97 -0.89
N HIS A 82 -0.44 6.83 -1.54
CA HIS A 82 0.27 6.43 -2.76
C HIS A 82 0.07 7.39 -3.95
N THR A 83 -1.03 8.16 -3.97
CA THR A 83 -1.31 9.19 -4.98
C THR A 83 -1.07 10.62 -4.46
N THR A 84 -0.43 10.78 -3.31
CA THR A 84 -0.20 12.10 -2.69
C THR A 84 1.28 12.48 -2.82
N PRO A 85 1.74 12.94 -4.00
CA PRO A 85 3.15 13.24 -4.22
C PRO A 85 3.65 14.30 -3.24
N GLY A 86 4.90 14.17 -2.82
CA GLY A 86 5.54 15.07 -1.85
C GLY A 86 5.42 14.64 -0.38
N ILE A 87 4.55 13.68 -0.03
CA ILE A 87 4.47 13.13 1.34
C ILE A 87 5.26 11.81 1.51
N PRO A 88 5.09 10.77 0.66
CA PRO A 88 5.73 9.47 0.86
C PRO A 88 7.25 9.52 1.10
N PRO A 89 8.06 10.36 0.42
CA PRO A 89 9.52 10.42 0.64
C PRO A 89 9.95 10.70 2.09
N PHE A 90 9.08 11.28 2.92
CA PHE A 90 9.36 11.61 4.32
C PHE A 90 8.80 10.57 5.32
N LYS A 91 8.19 9.49 4.83
CA LYS A 91 7.57 8.44 5.63
C LYS A 91 8.45 7.17 5.69
N LYS A 92 8.01 6.17 6.44
CA LYS A 92 8.68 4.87 6.56
C LYS A 92 8.86 4.19 5.17
N PRO A 93 9.89 3.33 4.98
CA PRO A 93 10.19 2.71 3.69
C PRO A 93 9.02 2.04 2.98
N VAL A 94 8.15 1.32 3.68
CA VAL A 94 6.96 0.68 3.05
C VAL A 94 6.09 1.72 2.32
N VAL A 95 5.87 2.89 2.93
CA VAL A 95 5.11 4.00 2.31
C VAL A 95 5.81 4.52 1.06
N GLN A 96 7.13 4.75 1.16
CA GLN A 96 7.93 5.21 0.02
C GLN A 96 7.88 4.24 -1.16
N LEU A 97 7.94 2.94 -0.86
CA LEU A 97 8.14 1.90 -1.86
C LEU A 97 6.84 1.47 -2.55
N VAL A 98 5.68 1.57 -1.88
CA VAL A 98 4.39 1.43 -2.57
C VAL A 98 4.25 2.53 -3.61
N THR A 99 4.49 3.79 -3.25
CA THR A 99 4.45 4.92 -4.21
C THR A 99 5.48 4.76 -5.34
N ALA A 100 6.68 4.27 -5.04
CA ALA A 100 7.72 4.10 -6.05
C ALA A 100 7.42 2.99 -7.08
N GLY A 101 6.50 2.09 -6.77
CA GLY A 101 6.08 1.02 -7.68
C GLY A 101 4.90 1.39 -8.59
N VAL A 102 4.11 2.41 -8.21
CA VAL A 102 2.94 2.93 -8.95
C VAL A 102 3.39 3.65 -10.21
#